data_AF-A0A931T1R1-F1
#
_entry.id   AF-A0A931T1R1-F1
#
_cell.length_a   1.000
_cell.length_b   1.000
_cell.length_c   1.000
_cell.angle_alpha   90.00
_cell.angle_beta   90.00
_cell.angle_gamma   90.00
#
_symmetry.space_group_name_H-M   'P 1'
#
loop_
_entity.id
_entity.type
_entity.pdbx_description
1 polymer ?
#
loop_
_entity_poly.entity_id
_entity_poly.type
_entity_poly.pdbx_seq_one_letter_code
_entity_poly.pdbx_strand_id
1 'polypeptide(L)'
;MEAKLPATKEIPPMLVQLERLTKSLGISLQAIRPGQLETVAPASASQGAPSAKTPAPPAGTSAYFKFPIKLDFEASYAQLLRLTNSLAGFPRLIVIRKITMAPRTLPELTSDMEVETYVLPKEAR
;
A
#
# COMPACT_ATOMS: atom_id res chain seq x y z
N MET A 1 16.53 -11.09 4.75
CA MET A 1 16.19 -9.83 5.45
C MET A 1 14.67 -9.71 5.50
N GLU A 2 14.00 -10.57 6.28
CA GLU A 2 12.53 -10.78 6.24
C GLU A 2 11.79 -10.29 7.50
N ALA A 3 12.48 -9.64 8.43
CA ALA A 3 12.02 -9.44 9.81
C ALA A 3 11.08 -8.24 10.07
N LYS A 4 10.42 -7.66 9.05
CA LYS A 4 9.60 -6.43 9.23
C LYS A 4 8.26 -6.43 8.49
N LEU A 5 7.73 -7.59 8.15
CA LEU A 5 6.43 -7.67 7.49
C LEU A 5 5.32 -7.76 8.55
N PRO A 6 4.39 -6.79 8.61
CA PRO A 6 3.34 -6.77 9.62
C PRO A 6 2.48 -8.04 9.59
N ALA A 7 2.08 -8.50 10.77
CA ALA A 7 1.00 -9.48 10.87
C ALA A 7 -0.32 -8.77 10.55
N THR A 8 -1.33 -9.49 10.05
CA THR A 8 -2.68 -8.94 9.74
C THR A 8 -3.29 -8.14 10.90
N LYS A 9 -2.93 -8.45 12.15
CA LYS A 9 -3.39 -7.74 13.36
C LYS A 9 -2.85 -6.31 13.49
N GLU A 10 -1.82 -5.95 12.74
CA GLU A 10 -1.13 -4.66 12.86
C GLU A 10 -1.61 -3.62 11.85
N ILE A 11 -2.58 -3.97 11.00
CA ILE A 11 -3.18 -3.05 10.03
C ILE A 11 -3.92 -1.89 10.73
N PRO A 12 -4.82 -2.12 11.72
CA PRO A 12 -5.51 -1.01 12.38
C PRO A 12 -4.59 0.04 13.02
N PRO A 13 -3.57 -0.32 13.84
CA PRO A 13 -2.67 0.70 14.41
C PRO A 13 -1.82 1.38 13.34
N MET A 14 -1.50 0.71 12.22
CA MET A 14 -0.80 1.32 11.09
C MET A 14 -1.64 2.43 10.42
N LEU A 15 -2.94 2.19 10.20
CA LEU A 15 -3.83 3.20 9.63
C LEU A 15 -3.92 4.45 10.51
N VAL A 16 -3.98 4.25 11.83
CA VAL A 16 -3.98 5.36 12.81
C VAL A 16 -2.65 6.11 12.78
N GLN A 17 -1.51 5.41 12.67
CA GLN A 17 -0.20 6.05 12.56
C GLN A 17 -0.07 6.86 11.26
N LEU A 18 -0.60 6.34 10.15
CA LEU A 18 -0.62 7.04 8.87
C LEU A 18 -1.49 8.30 8.92
N GLU A 19 -2.67 8.23 9.54
CA GLU A 19 -3.53 9.39 9.78
C GLU A 19 -2.84 10.45 10.66
N ARG A 20 -2.15 10.02 11.72
CA ARG A 20 -1.39 10.93 12.59
C ARG A 20 -0.24 11.58 11.84
N LEU A 21 0.45 10.83 10.98
CA LEU A 21 1.53 11.36 10.15
C LEU A 21 1.01 12.45 9.22
N THR A 22 -0.06 12.20 8.46
CA THR A 22 -0.61 13.20 7.54
C THR A 22 -1.06 14.46 8.29
N LYS A 23 -1.75 14.30 9.43
CA LYS A 23 -2.13 15.43 10.29
C LYS A 23 -0.92 16.21 10.83
N SER A 24 0.15 15.52 11.24
CA SER A 24 1.37 16.18 11.75
C SER A 24 2.09 17.02 10.69
N LEU A 25 1.90 16.70 9.41
CA LEU A 25 2.46 17.43 8.27
C LEU A 25 1.54 18.57 7.79
N GLY A 26 0.42 18.80 8.48
CA GLY A 26 -0.58 19.80 8.12
C GLY A 26 -1.35 19.45 6.84
N ILE A 27 -1.40 18.17 6.46
CA ILE A 27 -2.13 17.69 5.29
C ILE A 27 -3.60 17.47 5.69
N SER A 28 -4.51 18.04 4.90
CA SER A 28 -5.94 17.90 5.14
C SER A 28 -6.42 16.56 4.57
N LEU A 29 -6.42 15.53 5.40
CA LEU A 29 -6.84 14.19 5.02
C LEU A 29 -8.36 14.11 4.92
N GLN A 30 -8.87 13.83 3.72
CA GLN A 30 -10.31 13.75 3.44
C GLN A 30 -10.85 12.33 3.67
N ALA A 31 -10.10 11.30 3.24
CA ALA A 31 -10.48 9.92 3.48
C ALA A 31 -9.27 8.98 3.51
N ILE A 32 -9.41 7.90 4.29
CA ILE A 32 -8.56 6.71 4.21
C ILE A 32 -9.47 5.53 3.89
N ARG A 33 -9.23 4.86 2.77
CA ARG A 33 -10.01 3.70 2.33
C ARG A 33 -9.13 2.46 2.30
N PRO A 34 -9.20 1.59 3.33
CA PRO A 34 -8.55 0.29 3.27
C PRO A 34 -9.22 -0.59 2.20
N GLY A 35 -8.42 -1.29 1.40
CA GLY A 35 -8.90 -2.28 0.45
C GLY A 35 -8.98 -3.69 1.04
N GLN A 36 -9.28 -4.67 0.19
CA GLN A 36 -9.31 -6.08 0.58
C GLN A 36 -7.90 -6.67 0.57
N LEU A 37 -7.68 -7.68 1.41
CA LEU A 37 -6.42 -8.40 1.47
C LEU A 37 -6.27 -9.26 0.20
N GLU A 38 -5.23 -9.03 -0.60
CA GLU A 38 -5.00 -9.74 -1.86
C GLU A 38 -3.83 -10.72 -1.72
N THR A 39 -4.00 -11.97 -2.15
CA THR A 39 -2.89 -12.95 -2.19
C THR A 39 -1.90 -12.58 -3.29
N VAL A 40 -0.62 -12.45 -2.93
CA VAL A 40 0.44 -12.31 -3.92
C VAL A 40 0.83 -13.70 -4.40
N ALA A 41 0.22 -14.16 -5.48
CA ALA A 41 0.75 -15.30 -6.19
C ALA A 41 2.13 -14.91 -6.77
N PRO A 42 3.19 -15.73 -6.58
CA PRO A 42 4.45 -15.48 -7.25
C PRO A 42 4.20 -15.44 -8.76
N ALA A 43 4.69 -14.38 -9.41
CA ALA A 43 4.56 -14.22 -10.84
C ALA A 43 5.34 -15.35 -11.52
N SER A 44 4.65 -16.39 -11.97
CA SER A 44 5.19 -17.32 -12.94
C SER A 44 5.49 -16.53 -14.21
N ALA A 45 6.78 -16.32 -14.49
CA ALA A 45 7.23 -15.91 -15.79
C ALA A 45 6.72 -16.95 -16.81
N SER A 46 5.77 -16.57 -17.66
CA SER A 46 5.42 -17.34 -18.84
C SER A 46 5.10 -16.37 -19.97
N GLN A 47 6.16 -16.07 -20.72
CA GLN A 47 6.06 -15.71 -22.13
C GLN A 47 5.28 -16.80 -22.87
N GLY A 48 4.39 -16.40 -23.78
CA GLY A 48 3.91 -17.25 -24.88
C GLY A 48 2.53 -17.89 -24.69
N ALA A 49 1.60 -17.54 -25.56
CA ALA A 49 0.38 -18.30 -25.89
C ALA A 49 0.73 -19.57 -26.71
N PRO A 50 -0.22 -20.45 -27.10
CA PRO A 50 -1.49 -20.92 -26.49
C PRO A 50 -1.52 -22.47 -26.29
N SER A 51 -2.56 -22.97 -25.60
CA SER A 51 -3.07 -24.37 -25.64
C SER A 51 -2.20 -25.53 -25.14
N ALA A 52 -2.50 -26.05 -23.94
CA ALA A 52 -2.60 -27.50 -23.67
C ALA A 52 -3.08 -27.75 -22.22
N LYS A 53 -4.09 -28.62 -22.07
CA LYS A 53 -4.51 -29.21 -20.78
C LYS A 53 -3.30 -29.94 -20.18
N THR A 54 -2.81 -29.48 -19.04
CA THR A 54 -1.83 -30.18 -18.19
C THR A 54 -2.16 -29.84 -16.74
N PRO A 55 -2.05 -30.78 -15.77
CA PRO A 55 -2.62 -30.62 -14.44
C PRO A 55 -2.02 -29.42 -13.73
N ALA A 56 -2.87 -28.61 -13.12
CA ALA A 56 -2.47 -27.44 -12.35
C ALA A 56 -1.41 -27.85 -11.30
N PRO A 57 -0.24 -27.19 -11.25
CA PRO A 57 0.68 -27.41 -10.15
C PRO A 57 0.00 -27.02 -8.82
N PRO A 58 0.38 -27.65 -7.70
CA PRO A 58 -0.25 -27.41 -6.42
C PRO A 58 -0.14 -25.91 -6.09
N ALA A 59 -1.22 -25.36 -5.54
CA ALA A 59 -1.31 -23.97 -5.12
C ALA A 59 -0.11 -23.62 -4.23
N GLY A 60 0.91 -23.00 -4.85
CA GLY A 60 2.08 -22.51 -4.15
C GLY A 60 1.61 -21.48 -3.14
N THR A 61 1.78 -21.80 -1.87
CA THR A 61 1.50 -20.97 -0.70
C THR A 61 1.90 -19.54 -1.02
N SER A 62 0.92 -18.64 -1.20
CA SER A 62 1.21 -17.22 -1.36
C SER A 62 1.95 -16.76 -0.11
N ALA A 63 3.25 -16.52 -0.23
CA ALA A 63 4.13 -16.24 0.90
C ALA A 63 3.78 -14.91 1.59
N TYR A 64 3.03 -14.04 0.91
CA TYR A 64 2.62 -12.72 1.39
C TYR A 64 1.23 -12.35 0.88
N PHE A 65 0.53 -11.50 1.63
CA PHE A 65 -0.65 -10.80 1.14
C PHE A 65 -0.37 -9.30 1.00
N LYS A 66 -0.97 -8.67 0.00
CA LYS A 66 -1.03 -7.23 -0.16
C LYS A 66 -2.25 -6.66 0.54
N PHE A 67 -2.07 -5.49 1.11
CA PHE A 67 -3.16 -4.69 1.66
C PHE A 67 -3.09 -3.28 1.05
N PRO A 68 -3.88 -3.01 0.00
CA PRO A 68 -3.94 -1.70 -0.61
C PRO A 68 -4.73 -0.72 0.28
N ILE A 69 -4.31 0.54 0.27
CA ILE A 69 -4.91 1.64 1.02
C ILE A 69 -4.95 2.84 0.09
N LYS A 70 -6.13 3.44 -0.08
CA LYS A 70 -6.28 4.70 -0.80
C LYS A 70 -6.39 5.86 0.18
N LEU A 71 -5.73 6.96 -0.15
CA LEU A 71 -5.67 8.17 0.66
C LEU A 71 -6.13 9.34 -0.21
N ASP A 72 -7.24 9.95 0.18
CA ASP A 72 -7.74 11.19 -0.42
C ASP A 72 -7.35 12.35 0.50
N PHE A 73 -6.61 13.34 0.01
CA PHE A 73 -6.20 14.50 0.81
C PHE A 73 -6.00 15.77 0.00
N GLU A 74 -5.99 16.90 0.70
CA GLU A 74 -5.64 18.20 0.16
C GLU A 74 -4.33 18.67 0.78
N ALA A 75 -3.39 19.02 -0.09
CA ALA A 75 -2.05 19.42 0.31
C ALA A 75 -1.40 20.31 -0.74
N SER A 76 -0.43 21.12 -0.31
CA SER A 76 0.52 21.74 -1.23
C SER A 76 1.55 20.72 -1.73
N TYR A 77 2.18 21.02 -2.87
CA TYR A 77 3.26 20.19 -3.41
C TYR A 77 4.41 19.98 -2.41
N ALA A 78 4.76 21.03 -1.64
CA ALA A 78 5.80 20.94 -0.61
C ALA A 78 5.43 19.98 0.53
N GLN A 79 4.15 19.97 0.95
CA GLN A 79 3.67 19.04 1.96
C GLN A 79 3.66 17.60 1.44
N LEU A 80 3.28 17.38 0.18
CA LEU A 80 3.35 16.06 -0.44
C LEU A 80 4.79 15.51 -0.45
N LEU A 81 5.78 16.32 -0.81
CA LEU A 81 7.20 15.90 -0.76
C LEU A 81 7.65 15.52 0.65
N ARG A 82 7.16 16.23 1.68
CA ARG A 82 7.43 15.87 3.08
C ARG A 82 6.74 14.57 3.45
N LEU A 83 5.53 14.32 2.97
CA LEU A 83 4.81 13.07 3.19
C LEU A 83 5.57 11.90 2.56
N THR A 84 5.97 12.00 1.29
CA THR A 84 6.72 10.93 0.60
C THR A 84 8.04 10.62 1.30
N ASN A 85 8.75 11.65 1.76
CA ASN A 85 9.98 11.46 2.54
C ASN A 85 9.72 10.83 3.92
N SER A 86 8.65 11.24 4.59
CA SER A 86 8.30 10.67 5.90
C SER A 86 7.84 9.22 5.79
N LEU A 87 7.19 8.85 4.68
CA LEU A 87 6.81 7.47 4.38
C LEU A 87 8.04 6.57 4.21
N ALA A 88 9.16 7.08 3.69
CA ALA A 88 10.40 6.31 3.62
C ALA A 88 10.97 5.95 5.01
N GLY A 89 10.73 6.80 6.02
CA GLY A 89 11.10 6.56 7.42
C GLY A 89 10.03 5.81 8.23
N PHE A 90 8.92 5.42 7.60
CA PHE A 90 7.80 4.79 8.30
C PHE A 90 8.22 3.41 8.84
N PRO A 91 7.79 3.02 10.06
CA PRO A 91 8.25 1.78 10.70
C PRO A 91 7.81 0.49 9.97
N ARG A 92 6.98 0.62 8.93
CA ARG A 92 6.44 -0.49 8.13
C ARG A 92 6.74 -0.26 6.66
N LEU A 93 6.84 -1.36 5.92
CA LEU A 93 6.92 -1.30 4.47
C LEU A 93 5.61 -0.72 3.90
N ILE A 94 5.71 0.47 3.34
CA ILE A 94 4.65 1.11 2.55
C ILE A 94 5.22 1.34 1.15
N VAL A 95 4.55 0.80 0.15
CA VAL A 95 4.88 1.00 -1.25
C VAL A 95 3.86 1.96 -1.84
N ILE A 96 4.33 3.07 -2.39
CA ILE A 96 3.47 4.00 -3.11
C ILE A 96 3.29 3.47 -4.53
N ARG A 97 2.04 3.20 -4.92
CA ARG A 97 1.68 2.64 -6.22
C ARG A 97 1.38 3.72 -7.24
N LYS A 98 0.63 4.72 -6.80
CA LYS A 98 0.15 5.80 -7.64
C LYS A 98 -0.06 7.04 -6.80
N ILE A 99 0.29 8.19 -7.38
CA ILE A 99 -0.09 9.49 -6.87
C ILE A 99 -0.76 10.24 -8.02
N THR A 100 -2.00 10.64 -7.83
CA THR A 100 -2.73 11.50 -8.77
C THR A 100 -2.93 12.86 -8.11
N MET A 101 -2.62 13.94 -8.81
CA MET A 101 -2.76 15.30 -8.30
C MET A 101 -3.55 16.14 -9.29
N ALA A 102 -4.46 16.95 -8.78
CA ALA A 102 -5.18 17.96 -9.55
C ALA A 102 -5.16 19.30 -8.81
N PRO A 103 -4.95 20.42 -9.51
CA PRO A 103 -5.05 21.72 -8.90
C PRO A 103 -6.50 22.00 -8.48
N ARG A 104 -6.68 22.42 -7.23
CA ARG A 104 -7.97 22.93 -6.73
C ARG A 104 -7.94 24.46 -6.73
N THR A 105 -7.03 25.01 -5.95
CA THR A 105 -6.82 26.45 -5.76
C THR A 105 -5.38 26.64 -5.32
N LEU A 106 -4.51 27.17 -6.18
CA LEU A 106 -3.09 27.29 -5.86
C LEU A 106 -2.90 28.09 -4.56
N PRO A 107 -2.08 27.60 -3.60
CA PRO A 107 -1.14 26.48 -3.71
C PRO A 107 -1.68 25.07 -3.33
N GLU A 108 -2.98 24.92 -3.10
CA GLU A 108 -3.63 23.67 -2.68
C GLU A 108 -3.98 22.74 -3.86
N LEU A 109 -3.62 21.47 -3.72
CA LEU A 109 -3.87 20.39 -4.66
C LEU A 109 -4.75 19.33 -4.01
N THR A 110 -5.76 18.88 -4.74
CA THR A 110 -6.47 17.64 -4.39
C THR A 110 -5.62 16.47 -4.87
N SER A 111 -5.30 15.56 -3.97
CA SER A 111 -4.41 14.43 -4.22
C SER A 111 -5.08 13.12 -3.82
N ASP A 112 -4.94 12.12 -4.69
CA ASP A 112 -5.26 10.72 -4.42
C ASP A 112 -3.94 9.93 -4.42
N MET A 113 -3.71 9.15 -3.38
CA MET A 113 -2.53 8.31 -3.25
C MET A 113 -2.94 6.87 -2.95
N GLU A 114 -2.54 5.97 -3.83
CA GLU A 114 -2.67 4.54 -3.63
C GLU A 114 -1.37 4.02 -3.06
N VAL A 115 -1.42 3.46 -1.85
CA VAL A 115 -0.30 2.78 -1.21
C VAL A 115 -0.67 1.33 -0.92
N GLU A 116 0.32 0.46 -0.85
CA GLU A 116 0.14 -0.93 -0.43
C GLU A 116 1.13 -1.30 0.66
N THR A 117 0.70 -2.14 1.60
CA THR A 117 1.59 -2.81 2.55
C THR A 117 1.52 -4.33 2.36
N TYR A 118 2.52 -5.05 2.84
CA TYR A 118 2.64 -6.49 2.70
C TYR A 118 2.54 -7.14 4.06
N VAL A 119 1.66 -8.14 4.21
CA VAL A 119 1.49 -8.90 5.45
C VAL A 119 1.89 -10.35 5.26
N LEU A 120 2.46 -10.93 6.31
CA LEU A 120 2.74 -12.36 6.37
C LEU A 120 1.44 -13.15 6.66
N PRO A 121 1.19 -14.28 5.97
CA PRO A 121 0.24 -15.28 6.45
C PRO A 121 0.65 -15.66 7.88
N LYS A 122 -0.29 -15.73 8.82
CA LYS A 122 0.02 -16.38 10.11
C LYS A 122 0.56 -17.77 9.79
N GLU A 123 1.75 -18.09 10.28
CA GLU A 123 2.27 -19.44 10.26
C GLU A 123 1.16 -20.37 10.75
N ALA A 124 0.75 -21.29 9.88
CA ALA A 124 -0.03 -22.45 10.27
C ALA A 124 0.83 -23.22 11.26
N ARG A 125 0.51 -23.09 12.54
CA ARG A 125 1.10 -23.91 13.59
C ARG A 125 0.42 -25.27 13.62
#